data_AF-A0AA41SDP5-F1
#
_entry.id   AF-A0AA41SDP5-F1
#
_cell.length_a   1.000
_cell.length_b   1.000
_cell.length_c   1.000
_cell.angle_alpha   90.00
_cell.angle_beta   90.00
_cell.angle_gamma   90.00
#
_symmetry.space_group_name_H-M   'P 1'
#
loop_
_entity.id
_entity.type
_entity.pdbx_description
1 polymer ?
#
loop_
_entity_poly.entity_id
_entity_poly.type
_entity_poly.pdbx_seq_one_letter_code
_entity_poly.pdbx_strand_id
1 'polypeptide(L)' 'MEGTVFTPCLEGMKNVKSEEGQMLTKPFLDTCKLILPVIEKFGAAMTLVKSDIGGNIS' A
#
# COMPACT_ATOMS: atom_id res chain seq x y z
N MET A 1 -15.02 10.57 11.47
CA MET A 1 -13.91 9.84 12.11
C MET A 1 -12.62 10.42 11.54
N GLU A 2 -11.69 10.91 12.35
CA GLU A 2 -10.37 11.27 11.83
C GLU A 2 -9.70 10.01 11.26
N GLY A 3 -9.20 10.10 10.03
CA GLY A 3 -8.56 8.97 9.36
C GLY A 3 -7.22 8.62 10.02
N THR A 4 -6.85 7.35 9.97
CA THR A 4 -5.50 6.88 10.34
C THR A 4 -4.55 7.00 9.15
N VAL A 5 -3.24 6.82 9.40
CA VAL A 5 -2.22 6.67 8.34
C VAL A 5 -2.54 5.53 7.35
N PHE A 6 -3.41 4.59 7.72
CA PHE A 6 -3.86 3.49 6.88
C PHE A 6 -5.05 3.85 5.96
N THR A 7 -5.73 4.98 6.20
CA THR A 7 -6.90 5.42 5.41
C THR A 7 -6.64 5.49 3.91
N PRO A 8 -5.50 6.04 3.43
CA PRO A 8 -5.21 6.06 1.99
C PRO A 8 -5.12 4.66 1.37
N CYS A 9 -4.66 3.65 2.13
CA CYS A 9 -4.63 2.26 1.65
C CYS A 9 -6.06 1.74 1.40
N LEU A 10 -6.98 2.02 2.31
CA LEU A 10 -8.39 1.60 2.19
C LEU A 10 -9.07 2.25 0.99
N GLU A 11 -8.81 3.53 0.75
CA GLU A 11 -9.37 4.25 -0.41
C GLU A 11 -8.73 3.79 -1.73
N GLY A 12 -7.41 3.57 -1.77
CA GLY A 12 -6.71 3.04 -2.94
C GLY A 12 -7.23 1.66 -3.35
N MET A 13 -7.44 0.76 -2.38
CA MET A 13 -7.92 -0.62 -2.61
C MET A 13 -9.28 -0.69 -3.30
N LYS A 14 -10.12 0.35 -3.21
CA LYS A 14 -11.41 0.38 -3.93
C LYS A 14 -11.24 0.48 -5.45
N ASN A 15 -10.08 0.91 -5.93
CA ASN A 15 -9.82 1.24 -7.34
C ASN A 15 -8.77 0.33 -8.00
N VAL A 16 -8.36 -0.77 -7.33
CA VAL A 16 -7.31 -1.67 -7.86
C VAL A 16 -7.80 -2.68 -8.89
N LYS A 17 -9.11 -2.75 -9.12
CA LYS A 17 -9.73 -3.66 -10.08
C LYS A 17 -10.53 -2.89 -11.13
N SER A 18 -10.61 -3.44 -12.34
CA SER A 18 -11.57 -3.00 -13.37
C SER A 18 -13.01 -3.38 -12.97
N GLU A 19 -14.00 -2.90 -13.73
CA GLU A 19 -15.39 -3.28 -13.54
C GLU A 19 -15.61 -4.79 -13.71
N GLU A 20 -14.83 -5.44 -14.57
CA GLU A 20 -14.82 -6.89 -14.78
C GLU A 20 -14.02 -7.66 -13.71
N GLY A 21 -13.47 -6.96 -12.71
CA GLY A 21 -12.74 -7.54 -11.59
C GLY A 21 -11.27 -7.86 -11.87
N GLN A 22 -10.73 -7.46 -13.02
CA GLN A 22 -9.30 -7.66 -13.34
C GLN A 22 -8.42 -6.73 -12.51
N MET A 23 -7.30 -7.23 -11.99
CA MET A 23 -6.35 -6.38 -11.27
C MET A 23 -5.66 -5.41 -12.22
N LEU A 24 -5.79 -4.12 -11.93
CA LEU A 24 -5.13 -3.04 -12.66
C LEU A 24 -3.74 -2.82 -12.06
N THR A 25 -2.69 -3.14 -12.82
CA THR A 25 -1.30 -3.11 -12.35
C THR A 25 -0.92 -1.76 -11.74
N LYS A 26 -1.19 -0.66 -12.44
CA LYS A 26 -0.78 0.68 -12.00
C LYS A 26 -1.51 1.13 -10.71
N PRO A 27 -2.85 1.11 -10.63
CA PRO A 27 -3.58 1.36 -9.39
C PRO A 27 -3.17 0.46 -8.22
N PHE A 28 -2.89 -0.81 -8.49
CA PHE A 28 -2.43 -1.75 -7.46
C PHE A 28 -1.06 -1.37 -6.92
N LEU A 29 -0.06 -1.18 -7.78
CA LEU A 29 1.29 -0.80 -7.36
C LEU A 29 1.32 0.56 -6.64
N ASP A 30 0.53 1.53 -7.11
CA ASP A 30 0.40 2.83 -6.44
C ASP A 30 -0.23 2.68 -5.06
N THR A 31 -1.22 1.79 -4.90
CA THR A 31 -1.80 1.47 -3.58
C THR A 31 -0.80 0.75 -2.69
N CYS A 32 0.02 -0.17 -3.21
CA CYS A 32 1.06 -0.85 -2.45
C CYS A 32 2.09 0.13 -1.86
N LYS A 33 2.38 1.26 -2.52
CA LYS A 33 3.29 2.29 -1.97
C LYS A 33 2.74 2.96 -0.71
N LEU A 34 1.41 3.05 -0.57
CA LEU A 34 0.76 3.71 0.56
C LEU A 34 0.96 2.95 1.89
N ILE A 35 1.40 1.70 1.86
CA ILE A 35 1.67 0.92 3.08
C ILE A 35 3.01 1.29 3.73
N LEU A 36 3.96 1.88 2.98
CA LEU A 36 5.30 2.16 3.50
C LEU A 36 5.29 3.07 4.73
N PRO A 37 4.52 4.20 4.76
CA PRO A 37 4.41 5.04 5.96
C PRO A 37 3.75 4.34 7.15
N VAL A 38 2.93 3.32 6.92
CA VAL A 38 2.31 2.49 7.97
C VAL A 38 3.36 1.59 8.60
N ILE A 39 4.18 0.94 7.77
CA ILE A 39 5.30 0.09 8.21
C ILE A 39 6.32 0.90 9.00
N GLU A 40 6.59 2.14 8.60
CA GLU A 40 7.49 3.05 9.34
C GLU A 40 7.06 3.30 10.79
N LYS A 41 5.75 3.23 11.11
CA LYS A 41 5.26 3.39 12.48
C LYS A 41 5.68 2.24 13.41
N PHE A 42 6.04 1.08 12.86
CA PHE A 42 6.58 -0.04 13.63
C PHE A 42 8.09 0.08 13.90
N GLY A 43 8.74 1.11 13.35
CA GLY A 43 10.15 1.42 13.59
C GLY A 43 11.10 0.34 13.06
N ALA A 44 12.28 0.27 13.69
CA ALA A 44 13.41 -0.52 13.19
C ALA A 44 13.10 -2.03 13.06
N ALA A 45 12.16 -2.56 13.86
CA ALA A 45 11.77 -3.96 13.83
C ALA A 45 11.21 -4.41 12.46
N MET A 46 10.68 -3.48 11.65
CA MET A 46 10.11 -3.77 10.34
C MET A 46 10.99 -3.34 9.16
N THR A 47 12.27 -3.05 9.39
CA THR A 47 13.20 -2.61 8.34
C THR A 47 13.29 -3.59 7.17
N LEU A 48 13.39 -4.90 7.44
CA LEU A 48 13.46 -5.93 6.40
C LEU A 48 12.17 -5.99 5.57
N VAL A 49 11.02 -5.89 6.22
CA VAL A 49 9.70 -5.88 5.56
C VAL A 49 9.54 -4.65 4.67
N LYS A 50 9.94 -3.47 5.17
CA LYS A 50 9.93 -2.23 4.37
C LYS A 50 10.81 -2.35 3.13
N SER A 51 12.00 -2.94 3.27
CA SER A 51 12.94 -3.12 2.16
C SER A 51 12.41 -4.10 1.12
N ASP A 52 11.86 -5.23 1.53
CA ASP A 52 11.30 -6.24 0.62
C ASP A 52 10.14 -5.68 -0.19
N ILE A 53 9.17 -5.06 0.50
CA ILE A 53 8.01 -4.43 -0.14
C ILE A 53 8.46 -3.31 -1.09
N GLY A 54 9.35 -2.41 -0.65
CA GLY A 54 9.88 -1.34 -1.49
C GLY A 54 10.61 -1.86 -2.74
N GLY A 55 11.37 -2.95 -2.61
CA GLY A 55 12.05 -3.59 -3.73
C GLY A 55 11.09 -4.18 -4.76
N ASN A 56 10.03 -4.85 -4.30
CA ASN A 56 9.04 -5.50 -5.18
C ASN A 56 8.09 -4.52 -5.90
N ILE A 57 7.91 -3.28 -5.39
CA ILE A 57 7.02 -2.26 -5.99
C ILE A 57 7.76 -1.33 -6.98
N SER A 58 9.08 -1.49 -7.15
CA SER A 58 9.92 -0.59 -7.97
C SER A 58 9.49 -0.52 -9.44
#